data_AF-A0A377Z391-F1
#
_entry.id   AF-A0A377Z391-F1
#
_cell.length_a   1.000
_cell.length_b   1.000
_cell.length_c   1.000
_cell.angle_alpha   90.00
_cell.angle_beta   90.00
_cell.angle_gamma   90.00
#
_symmetry.space_group_name_H-M   'P 1'
#
loop_
_entity.id
_entity.type
_entity.pdbx_description
1 polymer ?
#
loop_
_entity_poly.entity_id
_entity_poly.type
_entity_poly.pdbx_seq_one_letter_code
_entity_poly.pdbx_strand_id
1 'polypeptide(L)'
;MLVASGNVVHNLRTARWHGENTPYPWAESFNNYVKANLQWQGLDEQHPLVNYLAHEGGSLSNPTAEHFLPLLYVLGTWDGVEAMTIPVDGIEMGSLSMLSVLVGA
;
A
#
# COMPACT_ATOMS: atom_id res chain seq x y z
N MET A 1 21.02 -0.84 -3.07
CA MET A 1 19.73 -0.31 -3.58
C MET A 1 18.77 -1.47 -3.69
N LEU A 2 17.64 -1.40 -2.98
CA LEU A 2 16.53 -2.34 -3.12
C LEU A 2 15.41 -1.64 -3.89
N VAL A 3 14.80 -2.33 -4.84
CA VAL A 3 13.66 -1.83 -5.60
C VAL A 3 12.59 -2.91 -5.58
N ALA A 4 11.45 -2.58 -4.98
CA ALA A 4 10.28 -3.45 -4.92
C ALA A 4 9.14 -2.78 -5.70
N SER A 5 8.41 -3.55 -6.49
CA SER A 5 7.33 -3.03 -7.35
C SER A 5 6.08 -3.88 -7.17
N GLY A 6 4.96 -3.21 -6.96
CA GLY A 6 3.64 -3.77 -6.72
C GLY A 6 2.63 -2.63 -6.59
N ASN A 7 1.47 -2.89 -5.98
CA ASN A 7 0.49 -1.87 -5.66
C ASN A 7 -0.19 -2.23 -4.34
N VAL A 8 -0.41 -1.24 -3.48
CA VAL A 8 -1.07 -1.46 -2.19
C VAL A 8 -2.59 -1.65 -2.32
N VAL A 9 -3.16 -1.16 -3.42
CA VAL A 9 -4.50 -1.51 -3.88
C VAL A 9 -4.34 -2.05 -5.31
N HIS A 10 -4.68 -3.31 -5.50
CA HIS A 10 -4.60 -4.01 -6.78
C HIS A 10 -5.79 -4.95 -6.98
N ASN A 11 -6.91 -4.40 -7.46
CA ASN A 11 -8.05 -5.22 -7.85
C ASN A 11 -8.52 -4.90 -9.27
N LEU A 12 -7.98 -5.66 -10.23
CA LEU A 12 -8.32 -5.50 -11.65
C LEU A 12 -9.76 -5.87 -11.99
N ARG A 13 -10.48 -6.60 -11.11
CA ARG A 13 -11.91 -6.89 -11.31
C ARG A 13 -12.77 -5.64 -11.14
N THR A 14 -12.28 -4.63 -10.43
CA THR A 14 -12.98 -3.36 -10.20
C THR A 14 -12.36 -2.19 -10.98
N ALA A 15 -11.29 -2.42 -11.75
CA ALA A 15 -10.61 -1.37 -12.49
C ALA A 15 -11.51 -0.74 -13.58
N ARG A 16 -11.48 0.58 -13.65
CA ARG A 16 -12.24 1.42 -14.59
C ARG A 16 -11.38 1.79 -15.80
N TRP A 17 -11.34 0.91 -16.79
CA TRP A 17 -10.47 1.03 -17.97
C TRP A 17 -10.79 2.20 -18.91
N HIS A 18 -12.02 2.73 -18.87
CA HIS A 18 -12.53 3.71 -19.85
C HIS A 18 -12.48 5.16 -19.36
N GLY A 19 -11.47 5.51 -18.55
CA GLY A 19 -11.13 6.90 -18.20
C GLY A 19 -11.89 7.49 -17.00
N GLU A 20 -12.69 6.69 -16.28
CA GLU A 20 -13.23 7.10 -14.99
C GLU A 20 -12.16 6.88 -13.90
N ASN A 21 -11.45 7.95 -13.55
CA ASN A 21 -10.34 7.90 -12.60
C ASN A 21 -10.72 8.22 -11.16
N THR A 22 -11.98 8.51 -10.87
CA THR A 22 -12.43 8.76 -9.49
C THR A 22 -12.14 7.52 -8.64
N PRO A 23 -11.30 7.63 -7.60
CA PRO A 23 -11.01 6.52 -6.70
C PRO A 23 -12.28 6.01 -6.04
N TYR A 24 -12.39 4.69 -5.87
CA TYR A 24 -13.42 4.17 -5.01
C TYR A 24 -13.16 4.57 -3.55
N PRO A 25 -14.19 4.90 -2.75
CA PRO A 25 -14.00 5.25 -1.34
C PRO A 25 -13.28 4.16 -0.52
N TRP A 26 -13.53 2.88 -0.84
CA TRP A 26 -12.84 1.76 -0.18
C TRP A 26 -11.35 1.66 -0.56
N ALA A 27 -11.00 2.03 -1.80
CA ALA A 27 -9.63 2.03 -2.29
C ALA A 27 -8.85 3.17 -1.63
N GLU A 28 -9.45 4.35 -1.56
CA GLU A 28 -8.90 5.50 -0.84
C GLU A 28 -8.74 5.24 0.66
N SER A 29 -9.76 4.62 1.29
CA SER A 29 -9.70 4.21 2.70
C SER A 29 -8.51 3.28 2.96
N PHE A 30 -8.34 2.22 2.17
CA PHE A 30 -7.22 1.30 2.34
C PHE A 30 -5.86 1.95 2.03
N ASN A 31 -5.76 2.77 0.98
CA ASN A 31 -4.53 3.50 0.66
C ASN A 31 -4.10 4.42 1.81
N ASN A 32 -5.05 5.14 2.41
CA ASN A 32 -4.79 6.01 3.55
C ASN A 32 -4.45 5.22 4.81
N TYR A 33 -5.09 4.07 5.04
CA TYR A 33 -4.70 3.14 6.09
C TYR A 33 -3.24 2.69 5.92
N VAL A 34 -2.81 2.39 4.68
CA VAL A 34 -1.42 2.02 4.41
C VAL A 34 -0.48 3.16 4.79
N LYS A 35 -0.73 4.37 4.27
CA LYS A 35 0.08 5.57 4.54
C LYS A 35 0.22 5.88 6.03
N ALA A 36 -0.88 5.77 6.77
CA ALA A 36 -0.91 6.06 8.20
C ALA A 36 -0.07 5.09 9.05
N ASN A 37 0.27 3.91 8.52
CA ASN A 37 0.99 2.86 9.25
C ASN A 37 2.37 2.53 8.65
N LEU A 38 2.88 3.34 7.72
CA LEU A 38 4.20 3.14 7.11
C LEU A 38 5.34 3.25 8.14
N GLN A 39 5.20 4.15 9.11
CA GLN A 39 6.19 4.40 10.17
C GLN A 39 5.82 3.74 11.50
N TRP A 40 5.00 2.69 11.46
CA TRP A 40 4.59 1.98 12.67
C TRP A 40 5.80 1.30 13.33
N GLN A 41 5.85 1.33 14.67
CA GLN A 41 6.89 0.67 15.45
C GLN A 41 6.27 -0.22 16.53
N GLY A 42 6.84 -1.39 16.75
CA GLY A 42 6.37 -2.39 17.71
C GLY A 42 6.79 -3.80 17.29
N LEU A 43 6.10 -4.82 17.81
CA LEU A 43 6.33 -6.22 17.44
C LEU A 43 5.74 -6.53 16.06
N ASP A 44 6.50 -7.16 15.16
CA ASP A 44 6.07 -7.47 13.78
C ASP A 44 4.70 -8.16 13.69
N GLU A 45 4.39 -9.06 14.64
CA GLU A 45 3.10 -9.76 14.73
C GLU A 45 1.90 -8.82 14.93
N GLN A 46 2.12 -7.61 15.43
CA GLN A 46 1.11 -6.57 15.66
C GLN A 46 1.15 -5.48 14.59
N HIS A 47 2.08 -5.55 13.62
CA HIS A 47 2.23 -4.52 12.61
C HIS A 47 0.96 -4.44 11.76
N PRO A 48 0.31 -3.26 11.64
CA PRO A 48 -0.94 -3.12 10.90
C PRO A 48 -0.81 -3.57 9.44
N LEU A 49 0.27 -3.20 8.76
CA LEU A 49 0.54 -3.61 7.38
C LEU A 49 0.96 -5.08 7.22
N VAL A 50 1.52 -5.74 8.23
CA VAL A 50 1.67 -7.21 8.21
C VAL A 50 0.29 -7.88 8.29
N ASN A 51 -0.60 -7.32 9.11
CA ASN A 51 -1.97 -7.78 9.30
C ASN A 51 -2.99 -7.05 8.41
N TYR A 52 -2.59 -6.59 7.23
CA TYR A 52 -3.39 -5.68 6.40
C TYR A 52 -4.79 -6.21 6.04
N LEU A 53 -4.98 -7.54 6.04
CA LEU A 53 -6.28 -8.19 5.81
C LEU A 53 -7.30 -7.95 6.94
N ALA A 54 -6.86 -7.50 8.12
CA ALA A 54 -7.75 -7.11 9.21
C ALA A 54 -8.50 -5.80 8.95
N HIS A 55 -8.00 -4.97 8.01
CA HIS A 55 -8.73 -3.77 7.56
C HIS A 55 -9.93 -4.18 6.69
N GLU A 56 -11.07 -3.49 6.83
CA GLU A 56 -12.31 -3.79 6.07
C GLU A 56 -12.09 -3.85 4.54
N GLY A 57 -11.23 -2.97 4.03
CA GLY A 57 -10.85 -2.90 2.62
C GLY A 57 -9.71 -3.83 2.21
N GLY A 58 -9.10 -4.60 3.12
CA GLY A 58 -7.88 -5.38 2.86
C GLY A 58 -8.06 -6.45 1.79
N SER A 59 -9.00 -7.36 1.99
CA SER A 59 -9.29 -8.44 1.03
C SER A 59 -9.85 -7.93 -0.31
N LEU A 60 -10.56 -6.80 -0.29
CA LEU A 60 -11.08 -6.18 -1.52
C LEU A 60 -9.97 -5.47 -2.30
N SER A 61 -9.05 -4.82 -1.61
CA SER A 61 -7.90 -4.13 -2.21
C SER A 61 -6.85 -5.09 -2.73
N ASN A 62 -6.69 -6.24 -2.07
CA ASN A 62 -5.69 -7.25 -2.39
C ASN A 62 -6.34 -8.64 -2.41
N PRO A 63 -7.03 -9.01 -3.51
CA PRO A 63 -7.67 -10.32 -3.64
C PRO A 63 -6.68 -11.49 -3.49
N THR A 64 -5.43 -11.22 -3.82
CA THR A 64 -4.26 -12.06 -3.62
C THR A 64 -3.10 -11.15 -3.14
N ALA A 65 -2.13 -11.72 -2.43
CA ALA A 65 -1.17 -10.93 -1.65
C ALA A 65 0.00 -10.36 -2.48
N GLU A 66 0.27 -10.90 -3.66
CA GLU A 66 1.53 -10.71 -4.41
C GLU A 66 1.85 -9.27 -4.78
N HIS A 67 0.85 -8.41 -5.00
CA HIS A 67 1.07 -7.00 -5.30
C HIS A 67 1.31 -6.15 -4.05
N PHE A 68 0.82 -6.60 -2.88
CA PHE A 68 1.01 -5.90 -1.61
C PHE A 68 2.33 -6.26 -0.93
N LEU A 69 2.70 -7.55 -0.95
CA LEU A 69 3.89 -8.07 -0.27
C LEU A 69 5.20 -7.31 -0.58
N PRO A 70 5.46 -6.81 -1.81
CA PRO A 70 6.66 -6.02 -2.11
C PRO A 70 6.86 -4.81 -1.19
N LEU A 71 5.79 -4.16 -0.71
CA LEU A 71 5.89 -3.08 0.28
C LEU A 71 6.54 -3.57 1.58
N LEU A 72 6.20 -4.78 2.05
CA LEU A 72 6.74 -5.32 3.30
C LEU A 72 8.24 -5.61 3.20
N TYR A 73 8.76 -5.94 2.01
CA TYR A 73 10.22 -6.08 1.82
C TYR A 73 10.96 -4.76 2.00
N VAL A 74 10.35 -3.64 1.59
CA VAL A 74 10.93 -2.30 1.78
C VAL A 74 10.78 -1.86 3.23
N LEU A 75 9.62 -2.04 3.85
CA LEU A 75 9.41 -1.68 5.26
C LEU A 75 10.30 -2.49 6.21
N GLY A 76 10.55 -3.77 5.88
CA GLY A 76 11.45 -4.62 6.67
C GLY A 76 12.91 -4.18 6.66
N THR A 77 13.30 -3.22 5.80
CA THR A 77 14.65 -2.64 5.84
C THR A 77 14.75 -1.39 6.67
N TRP A 78 13.63 -0.83 7.13
CA TRP A 78 13.60 0.42 7.87
C TRP A 78 14.17 0.25 9.28
N ASP A 79 15.16 1.07 9.65
CA ASP A 79 15.78 1.02 10.98
C ASP A 79 14.96 1.71 12.09
N GLY A 80 13.84 2.34 11.74
CA GLY A 80 12.98 3.09 12.65
C GLY A 80 13.37 4.56 12.85
N VAL A 81 14.47 5.02 12.23
CA VAL A 81 15.06 6.35 12.42
C VAL A 81 15.27 7.07 11.09
N GLU A 82 15.71 6.35 10.05
CA GLU A 82 15.95 6.91 8.72
C GLU A 82 14.66 7.48 8.10
N ALA A 83 14.83 8.46 7.23
CA ALA A 83 13.71 9.15 6.63
C ALA A 83 12.87 8.19 5.76
N MET A 84 11.55 8.31 5.88
CA MET A 84 10.59 7.64 5.02
C MET A 84 9.73 8.68 4.31
N THR A 85 9.67 8.59 2.99
CA THR A 85 8.99 9.57 2.13
C THR A 85 8.06 8.90 1.14
N ILE A 86 7.07 9.65 0.68
CA ILE A 86 6.12 9.24 -0.35
C ILE A 86 6.38 10.12 -1.57
N PRO A 87 7.26 9.71 -2.50
CA PRO A 87 7.59 10.53 -3.67
C PRO A 87 6.44 10.65 -4.66
N VAL A 88 5.54 9.66 -4.71
CA VAL A 88 4.36 9.62 -5.58
C VAL A 88 3.22 8.93 -4.84
N ASP A 89 2.01 9.47 -4.97
CA ASP A 89 0.77 8.89 -4.46
C ASP A 89 -0.37 9.24 -5.43
N GLY A 90 -1.39 8.38 -5.47
CA GLY A 90 -2.51 8.48 -6.38
C GLY A 90 -3.21 7.15 -6.56
N ILE A 91 -4.46 7.18 -7.02
CA ILE A 91 -5.21 5.97 -7.39
C ILE A 91 -5.72 6.17 -8.81
N GLU A 92 -5.32 5.27 -9.69
CA GLU A 92 -5.72 5.23 -11.09
C GLU A 92 -6.81 4.20 -11.30
N MET A 93 -7.62 4.38 -12.35
CA MET A 93 -8.67 3.44 -12.76
C MET A 93 -9.61 3.04 -11.60
N GLY A 94 -9.79 3.92 -10.61
CA GLY A 94 -10.62 3.69 -9.42
C GLY A 94 -10.02 2.78 -8.34
N SER A 95 -9.19 1.79 -8.68
CA SER A 95 -8.74 0.73 -7.77
C SER A 95 -7.26 0.30 -7.93
N LEU A 96 -6.43 1.12 -8.59
CA LEU A 96 -5.01 0.85 -8.75
C LEU A 96 -4.18 1.92 -8.05
N SER A 97 -3.71 1.64 -6.84
CA SER A 97 -2.89 2.61 -6.09
C SER A 97 -1.47 2.70 -6.67
N MET A 98 -1.02 3.93 -6.90
CA MET A 98 0.33 4.29 -7.33
C MET A 98 1.22 4.77 -6.17
N LEU A 99 0.80 4.49 -4.93
CA LEU A 99 1.55 4.83 -3.73
C LEU A 99 2.98 4.25 -3.80
N SER A 100 3.96 5.14 -3.83
CA SER A 100 5.38 4.83 -3.83
C SER A 100 5.97 5.22 -2.48
N VAL A 101 6.85 4.39 -1.93
CA VAL A 101 7.52 4.62 -0.64
C VAL A 101 9.03 4.56 -0.85
N LEU A 102 9.75 5.52 -0.28
CA LEU A 102 11.21 5.57 -0.28
C LEU A 102 11.70 5.64 1.15
N VAL A 103 12.66 4.78 1.49
CA VAL A 103 13.29 4.66 2.81
C VAL A 103 14.78 4.98 2.68
N GLY A 104 15.31 5.79 3.61
CA GLY A 104 16.75 6.03 3.73
C GLY A 104 17.34 7.00 2.70
N ALA A 105 16.55 7.96 2.22
CA ALA A 105 16.98 8.99 1.26
C ALA A 105 17.86 10.06 1.88
#